data_AF-A0A7Y8HXS3-F1
#
_entry.id   AF-A0A7Y8HXS3-F1
#
_cell.length_a   1.000
_cell.length_b   1.000
_cell.length_c   1.000
_cell.angle_alpha   90.00
_cell.angle_beta   90.00
_cell.angle_gamma   90.00
#
_symmetry.space_group_name_H-M   'P 1'
#
loop_
_entity.id
_entity.type
_entity.pdbx_description
1 polymer ?
#
loop_
_entity_poly.entity_id
_entity_poly.type
_entity_poly.pdbx_seq_one_letter_code
_entity_poly.pdbx_strand_id
1 'polypeptide(L)'
;LVLALLAAPPFPERVKEVISFNAHPAKLEQAGYGTIASKLWLKEDPAWCSRRLIEILEAGPSGDMFWMFPVTAVAYLDKGQLTAEARKALRESWRTYMPFRGDTENHWLLYYTTLYLMAQLWPDEPGGAWFNGKSSAENFQESEEWINWWVDMTTRRGQGEYDCTHYIGVYLLPMSYLSAWAKDPAMKKKAAMMLDYLIADYAAEQIDGIYAGSHARTDDRQVVEKWNGISSDFGWLLFGLGYHTPGYGSYPLYYALASAYEPPEILKRIATDRPDGVLHKETKRTRHRWRFHEERNGDVYKTTYLRKDYVVGSDQGGLLQPVQQHSWDVTWAMPDPRGAHNTLFTVHPYSGMLELQAYFTFAPDPGPEIVYRSKKSYDSPDKLLGGSPYEQIFQDRDTVVVLYDIAPGTRFPHINGFFSKDLSTVVEDQSGWIFARGGNAWIAYRPLAPYSWKPIEGGGRRLFSPHLKNGAVVQAASASEFSTLEAFRKAILALPLEFRLEPAPSVRFRTRRGAEMNCAYGQARDFSSWKLFDGPFLLAERNSRRLEMRHGNLRRVLDFETLSVTE
;
A
#
# COMPACT_ATOMS: atom_id res chain seq x y z
N LEU A 1 27.93 -3.58 22.38
CA LEU A 1 26.98 -4.59 22.88
C LEU A 1 26.08 -4.99 21.73
N VAL A 2 26.21 -6.22 21.25
CA VAL A 2 25.28 -6.79 20.26
C VAL A 2 24.00 -7.12 21.03
N LEU A 3 23.00 -6.24 20.98
CA LEU A 3 21.63 -6.65 21.25
C LEU A 3 21.29 -7.65 20.15
N ALA A 4 21.35 -8.95 20.48
CA ALA A 4 20.69 -9.95 19.68
C ALA A 4 19.24 -9.50 19.54
N LEU A 5 18.83 -9.18 18.31
CA LEU A 5 17.41 -9.04 17.97
C LEU A 5 16.77 -10.34 18.42
N LEU A 6 16.05 -10.31 19.55
CA LEU A 6 15.21 -11.43 19.96
C LEU A 6 14.31 -11.72 18.77
N ALA A 7 14.29 -12.98 18.32
CA ALA A 7 13.36 -13.41 17.30
C ALA A 7 11.95 -12.98 17.74
N ALA A 8 11.19 -12.38 16.83
CA ALA A 8 9.83 -11.96 17.15
C ALA A 8 9.03 -13.16 17.70
N PRO A 9 8.12 -12.95 18.67
CA PRO A 9 7.28 -14.03 19.21
C PRO A 9 6.58 -14.78 18.07
N PRO A 10 6.29 -16.08 18.17
CA PRO A 10 5.51 -16.82 17.19
C PRO A 10 4.17 -16.14 16.85
N PHE A 11 3.63 -16.41 15.66
CA PHE A 11 2.40 -15.77 15.18
C PHE A 11 1.24 -15.80 16.20
N PRO A 12 0.90 -16.94 16.85
CA PRO A 12 -0.17 -16.96 17.85
C PRO A 12 0.08 -16.07 19.07
N GLU A 13 1.34 -15.88 19.46
CA GLU A 13 1.71 -15.01 20.58
C GLU A 13 1.54 -13.53 20.20
N ARG A 14 1.96 -13.14 18.98
CA ARG A 14 1.72 -11.78 18.45
C ARG A 14 0.23 -11.45 18.34
N VAL A 15 -0.58 -12.40 17.88
CA VAL A 15 -2.04 -12.28 17.83
C VAL A 15 -2.60 -12.03 19.23
N LYS A 16 -2.18 -12.84 20.22
CA LYS A 16 -2.62 -12.69 21.61
C LYS A 16 -2.18 -11.35 22.19
N GLU A 17 -0.96 -10.91 21.91
CA GLU A 17 -0.41 -9.63 22.37
C GLU A 17 -1.26 -8.44 21.89
N VAL A 18 -1.57 -8.40 20.59
CA VAL A 18 -2.43 -7.37 19.99
C VAL A 18 -3.80 -7.31 20.67
N ILE A 19 -4.43 -8.48 20.88
CA ILE A 19 -5.77 -8.58 21.47
C ILE A 19 -5.74 -8.19 22.95
N SER A 20 -4.80 -8.73 23.72
CA SER A 20 -4.67 -8.45 25.16
C SER A 20 -4.40 -6.96 25.41
N PHE A 21 -3.51 -6.32 24.63
CA PHE A 21 -3.27 -4.89 24.75
C PHE A 21 -4.55 -4.07 24.57
N ASN A 22 -5.37 -4.40 23.57
CA ASN A 22 -6.61 -3.67 23.27
C ASN A 22 -7.76 -3.97 24.24
N ALA A 23 -7.74 -5.13 24.92
CA ALA A 23 -8.71 -5.49 25.95
C ALA A 23 -8.52 -4.72 27.27
N HIS A 24 -7.32 -4.22 27.54
CA HIS A 24 -6.96 -3.59 28.81
C HIS A 24 -6.36 -2.17 28.60
N PRO A 25 -7.10 -1.23 28.00
CA PRO A 25 -6.60 0.13 27.81
C PRO A 25 -6.42 0.82 29.17
N ALA A 26 -5.49 1.78 29.23
CA ALA A 26 -5.20 2.53 30.46
C ALA A 26 -6.40 3.31 31.02
N LYS A 27 -7.39 3.65 30.17
CA LYS A 27 -8.60 4.40 30.51
C LYS A 27 -9.82 3.75 29.88
N LEU A 28 -10.60 3.02 30.69
CA LEU A 28 -11.79 2.30 30.22
C LEU A 28 -12.92 3.25 29.76
N GLU A 29 -12.97 4.46 30.29
CA GLU A 29 -13.93 5.50 29.91
C GLU A 29 -13.72 6.01 28.46
N GLN A 30 -12.53 5.84 27.90
CA GLN A 30 -12.20 6.16 26.51
C GLN A 30 -12.23 4.93 25.59
N ALA A 31 -12.52 3.74 26.14
CA ALA A 31 -12.53 2.51 25.39
C ALA A 31 -13.61 2.52 24.31
N GLY A 32 -13.25 2.15 23.09
CA GLY A 32 -14.18 2.06 21.96
C GLY A 32 -14.59 0.61 21.65
N TYR A 33 -15.13 0.42 20.45
CA TYR A 33 -15.50 -0.90 19.95
C TYR A 33 -14.35 -1.93 19.94
N GLY A 34 -13.10 -1.48 19.76
CA GLY A 34 -11.93 -2.38 19.74
C GLY A 34 -11.72 -3.09 21.07
N THR A 35 -11.90 -2.37 22.18
CA THR A 35 -11.83 -2.96 23.52
C THR A 35 -13.01 -3.88 23.80
N ILE A 36 -14.22 -3.49 23.39
CA ILE A 36 -15.41 -4.36 23.49
C ILE A 36 -15.15 -5.67 22.75
N ALA A 37 -14.73 -5.59 21.48
CA ALA A 37 -14.46 -6.76 20.65
C ALA A 37 -13.34 -7.64 21.25
N SER A 38 -12.26 -7.02 21.75
CA SER A 38 -11.15 -7.74 22.39
C SER A 38 -11.59 -8.46 23.67
N LYS A 39 -12.38 -7.80 24.52
CA LYS A 39 -12.95 -8.42 25.73
C LYS A 39 -13.94 -9.53 25.40
N LEU A 40 -14.78 -9.37 24.37
CA LEU A 40 -15.67 -10.43 23.91
C LEU A 40 -14.89 -11.65 23.43
N TRP A 41 -13.79 -11.45 22.70
CA TRP A 41 -12.89 -12.52 22.25
C TRP A 41 -12.24 -13.26 23.44
N LEU A 42 -11.77 -12.51 24.45
CA LEU A 42 -11.19 -13.07 25.68
C LEU A 42 -12.24 -13.62 26.66
N LYS A 43 -13.54 -13.39 26.39
CA LYS A 43 -14.68 -13.70 27.28
C LYS A 43 -14.61 -12.98 28.63
N GLU A 44 -14.18 -11.74 28.61
CA GLU A 44 -14.03 -10.87 29.78
C GLU A 44 -15.16 -9.83 29.89
N ASP A 45 -15.53 -9.49 31.13
CA ASP A 45 -16.44 -8.39 31.49
C ASP A 45 -17.69 -8.21 30.58
N PRO A 46 -18.51 -9.24 30.36
CA PRO A 46 -19.66 -9.18 29.44
C PRO A 46 -20.66 -8.07 29.81
N ALA A 47 -20.85 -7.82 31.11
CA ALA A 47 -21.71 -6.75 31.60
C ALA A 47 -21.16 -5.34 31.28
N TRP A 48 -19.84 -5.15 31.36
CA TRP A 48 -19.21 -3.90 30.95
C TRP A 48 -19.32 -3.72 29.44
N CYS A 49 -19.02 -4.76 28.65
CA CYS A 49 -19.13 -4.74 27.19
C CYS A 49 -20.54 -4.31 26.74
N SER A 50 -21.57 -4.88 27.37
CA SER A 50 -22.97 -4.56 27.06
C SER A 50 -23.31 -3.10 27.36
N ARG A 51 -22.96 -2.60 28.55
CA ARG A 51 -23.20 -1.19 28.92
C ARG A 51 -22.46 -0.22 28.01
N ARG A 52 -21.18 -0.50 27.73
CA ARG A 52 -20.34 0.38 26.91
C ARG A 52 -20.80 0.39 25.45
N LEU A 53 -21.24 -0.75 24.92
CA LEU A 53 -21.81 -0.80 23.56
C LEU A 53 -23.06 0.08 23.44
N ILE A 54 -23.97 0.00 24.41
CA ILE A 54 -25.17 0.85 24.45
C ILE A 54 -24.78 2.33 24.50
N GLU A 55 -23.91 2.71 25.43
CA GLU A 55 -23.46 4.09 25.61
C GLU A 55 -22.88 4.69 24.31
N ILE A 56 -22.00 3.95 23.62
CA ILE A 56 -21.39 4.41 22.37
C ILE A 56 -22.46 4.57 21.26
N LEU A 57 -23.40 3.62 21.16
CA LEU A 57 -24.44 3.66 20.13
C LEU A 57 -25.51 4.72 20.38
N GLU A 58 -25.85 5.01 21.65
CA GLU A 58 -26.76 6.08 22.05
C GLU A 58 -26.20 7.47 21.73
N ALA A 59 -24.88 7.65 21.81
CA ALA A 59 -24.21 8.89 21.39
C ALA A 59 -24.31 9.15 19.87
N GLY A 60 -24.66 8.14 19.08
CA GLY A 60 -24.81 8.21 17.64
C GLY A 60 -23.58 7.66 16.89
N PRO A 61 -23.76 6.69 15.97
CA PRO A 61 -22.69 6.25 15.08
C PRO A 61 -22.07 7.39 14.26
N SER A 62 -20.76 7.30 14.02
CA SER A 62 -20.00 8.24 13.17
C SER A 62 -18.81 7.54 12.53
N GLY A 63 -18.24 8.14 11.47
CA GLY A 63 -17.11 7.56 10.75
C GLY A 63 -17.47 6.78 9.49
N ASP A 64 -18.71 6.93 8.99
CA ASP A 64 -19.18 6.38 7.72
C ASP A 64 -18.98 4.86 7.64
N MET A 65 -18.56 4.33 6.49
CA MET A 65 -18.32 2.90 6.29
C MET A 65 -17.29 2.31 7.28
N PHE A 66 -16.40 3.11 7.87
CA PHE A 66 -15.45 2.63 8.88
C PHE A 66 -16.11 2.23 10.19
N TRP A 67 -17.30 2.74 10.50
CA TRP A 67 -18.10 2.31 11.66
C TRP A 67 -18.68 0.91 11.53
N MET A 68 -19.00 0.49 10.29
CA MET A 68 -19.65 -0.80 10.03
C MET A 68 -18.78 -1.98 10.47
N PHE A 69 -17.47 -1.83 10.29
CA PHE A 69 -16.46 -2.82 10.57
C PHE A 69 -16.36 -3.23 12.06
N PRO A 70 -16.07 -2.31 13.00
CA PRO A 70 -15.91 -2.68 14.39
C PRO A 70 -17.21 -3.22 15.00
N VAL A 71 -18.36 -2.72 14.54
CA VAL A 71 -19.68 -3.21 14.98
C VAL A 71 -19.99 -4.59 14.43
N THR A 72 -19.60 -4.89 13.19
CA THR A 72 -19.67 -6.26 12.64
C THR A 72 -18.82 -7.22 13.46
N ALA A 73 -17.61 -6.80 13.87
CA ALA A 73 -16.76 -7.59 14.76
C ALA A 73 -17.47 -7.95 16.07
N VAL A 74 -18.01 -6.93 16.75
CA VAL A 74 -18.75 -7.09 18.01
C VAL A 74 -19.92 -8.06 17.84
N ALA A 75 -20.70 -7.92 16.75
CA ALA A 75 -21.84 -8.80 16.47
C ALA A 75 -21.44 -10.28 16.29
N TYR A 76 -20.31 -10.55 15.62
CA TYR A 76 -19.85 -11.92 15.37
C TYR A 76 -19.07 -12.54 16.54
N LEU A 77 -18.43 -11.72 17.36
CA LEU A 77 -17.72 -12.14 18.57
C LEU A 77 -18.66 -12.38 19.75
N ASP A 78 -19.85 -11.79 19.73
CA ASP A 78 -20.91 -12.15 20.66
C ASP A 78 -21.40 -13.60 20.41
N LYS A 79 -21.10 -14.48 21.36
CA LYS A 79 -21.55 -15.88 21.47
C LYS A 79 -22.56 -16.04 22.61
N GLY A 80 -23.31 -14.99 22.93
CA GLY A 80 -24.26 -14.94 24.03
C GLY A 80 -23.74 -14.22 25.28
N GLN A 81 -22.63 -13.47 25.15
CA GLN A 81 -22.07 -12.63 26.21
C GLN A 81 -22.87 -11.33 26.39
N LEU A 82 -23.37 -10.74 25.29
CA LEU A 82 -24.05 -9.45 25.32
C LEU A 82 -25.51 -9.57 25.78
N THR A 83 -26.00 -8.56 26.50
CA THR A 83 -27.41 -8.51 26.89
C THR A 83 -28.33 -8.33 25.68
N ALA A 84 -29.62 -8.63 25.85
CA ALA A 84 -30.62 -8.42 24.80
C ALA A 84 -30.73 -6.95 24.40
N GLU A 85 -30.60 -6.03 25.35
CA GLU A 85 -30.65 -4.58 25.15
C GLU A 85 -29.47 -4.11 24.28
N ALA A 86 -28.26 -4.61 24.57
CA ALA A 86 -27.07 -4.27 23.80
C ALA A 86 -27.15 -4.78 22.35
N ARG A 87 -27.62 -6.02 22.16
CA ARG A 87 -27.89 -6.57 20.82
C ARG A 87 -28.96 -5.79 20.06
N LYS A 88 -30.01 -5.35 20.75
CA LYS A 88 -31.07 -4.52 20.16
C LYS A 88 -30.54 -3.15 19.75
N ALA A 89 -29.75 -2.49 20.59
CA ALA A 89 -29.12 -1.20 20.25
C ALA A 89 -28.21 -1.34 19.02
N LEU A 90 -27.39 -2.40 18.96
CA LEU A 90 -26.57 -2.71 17.79
C LEU A 90 -27.44 -2.90 16.54
N ARG A 91 -28.47 -3.75 16.61
CA ARG A 91 -29.36 -3.97 15.46
C ARG A 91 -30.01 -2.68 14.98
N GLU A 92 -30.49 -1.86 15.90
CA GLU A 92 -31.18 -0.61 15.60
C GLU A 92 -30.27 0.41 14.91
N SER A 93 -28.98 0.45 15.27
CA SER A 93 -28.01 1.32 14.60
C SER A 93 -27.84 1.05 13.10
N TRP A 94 -28.00 -0.20 12.65
CA TRP A 94 -28.01 -0.57 11.22
C TRP A 94 -29.27 -0.14 10.48
N ARG A 95 -30.32 0.25 11.20
CA ARG A 95 -31.55 0.82 10.63
C ARG A 95 -31.46 2.35 10.55
N THR A 96 -30.87 2.99 11.57
CA THR A 96 -30.96 4.45 11.75
C THR A 96 -29.75 5.21 11.24
N TYR A 97 -28.56 4.61 11.22
CA TYR A 97 -27.36 5.27 10.70
C TYR A 97 -27.13 4.97 9.22
N MET A 98 -26.99 6.02 8.41
CA MET A 98 -26.77 5.94 6.96
C MET A 98 -25.30 6.25 6.63
N PRO A 99 -24.39 5.27 6.69
CA PRO A 99 -22.98 5.52 6.41
C PRO A 99 -22.78 5.93 4.95
N PHE A 100 -21.97 6.97 4.71
CA PHE A 100 -21.47 7.21 3.36
C PHE A 100 -20.54 6.07 2.94
N ARG A 101 -20.78 5.48 1.76
CA ARG A 101 -20.01 4.32 1.29
C ARG A 101 -18.58 4.68 0.87
N GLY A 102 -18.34 5.90 0.38
CA GLY A 102 -17.06 6.28 -0.25
C GLY A 102 -16.97 5.95 -1.74
N ASP A 103 -15.84 6.28 -2.36
CA ASP A 103 -15.62 6.21 -3.82
C ASP A 103 -14.37 5.38 -4.23
N THR A 104 -13.63 4.87 -3.26
CA THR A 104 -12.38 4.11 -3.44
C THR A 104 -12.60 2.62 -3.28
N GLU A 105 -11.84 1.81 -4.01
CA GLU A 105 -12.01 0.35 -4.05
C GLU A 105 -11.98 -0.28 -2.65
N ASN A 106 -11.09 0.18 -1.76
CA ASN A 106 -11.05 -0.27 -0.37
C ASN A 106 -12.34 0.03 0.42
N HIS A 107 -12.98 1.18 0.20
CA HIS A 107 -14.21 1.55 0.87
C HIS A 107 -15.37 0.68 0.40
N TRP A 108 -15.44 0.39 -0.90
CA TRP A 108 -16.41 -0.56 -1.45
C TRP A 108 -16.22 -1.94 -0.79
N LEU A 109 -14.99 -2.44 -0.70
CA LEU A 109 -14.72 -3.76 -0.12
C LEU A 109 -15.09 -3.85 1.37
N LEU A 110 -14.77 -2.83 2.17
CA LEU A 110 -15.19 -2.72 3.56
C LEU A 110 -16.72 -2.72 3.69
N TYR A 111 -17.39 -1.88 2.91
CA TYR A 111 -18.83 -1.72 2.96
C TYR A 111 -19.59 -2.99 2.58
N TYR A 112 -19.26 -3.59 1.43
CA TYR A 112 -19.96 -4.78 0.96
C TYR A 112 -19.62 -6.01 1.80
N THR A 113 -18.40 -6.12 2.33
CA THR A 113 -18.09 -7.23 3.25
C THR A 113 -18.90 -7.16 4.54
N THR A 114 -19.03 -5.98 5.12
CA THR A 114 -19.81 -5.81 6.35
C THR A 114 -21.31 -5.96 6.10
N LEU A 115 -21.85 -5.41 5.00
CA LEU A 115 -23.25 -5.66 4.61
C LEU A 115 -23.54 -7.13 4.34
N TYR A 116 -22.67 -7.84 3.61
CA TYR A 116 -22.80 -9.28 3.36
C TYR A 116 -22.98 -10.04 4.68
N LEU A 117 -22.09 -9.79 5.65
CA LEU A 117 -22.09 -10.49 6.92
C LEU A 117 -23.28 -10.11 7.81
N MET A 118 -23.63 -8.83 7.89
CA MET A 118 -24.75 -8.41 8.71
C MET A 118 -26.10 -8.86 8.12
N ALA A 119 -26.25 -8.84 6.79
CA ALA A 119 -27.43 -9.40 6.13
C ALA A 119 -27.51 -10.93 6.34
N GLN A 120 -26.38 -11.63 6.37
CA GLN A 120 -26.30 -13.06 6.70
C GLN A 120 -26.70 -13.38 8.15
N LEU A 121 -26.51 -12.45 9.09
CA LEU A 121 -26.96 -12.60 10.48
C LEU A 121 -28.47 -12.42 10.62
N TRP A 122 -29.08 -11.57 9.80
CA TRP A 122 -30.51 -11.27 9.83
C TRP A 122 -31.15 -11.50 8.45
N PRO A 123 -31.25 -12.75 7.96
CA PRO A 123 -31.53 -13.05 6.54
C PRO A 123 -32.91 -12.61 6.03
N ASP A 124 -33.90 -12.47 6.91
CA ASP A 124 -35.31 -12.29 6.54
C ASP A 124 -35.86 -10.88 6.85
N GLU A 125 -34.98 -9.91 7.13
CA GLU A 125 -35.42 -8.56 7.48
C GLU A 125 -35.91 -7.76 6.25
N PRO A 126 -37.02 -7.02 6.37
CA PRO A 126 -37.54 -6.18 5.30
C PRO A 126 -36.72 -4.90 5.14
N GLY A 127 -36.95 -4.19 4.03
CA GLY A 127 -36.23 -2.95 3.70
C GLY A 127 -36.26 -1.87 4.80
N GLY A 128 -37.38 -1.72 5.49
CA GLY A 128 -37.52 -0.74 6.59
C GLY A 128 -36.63 -1.02 7.81
N ALA A 129 -35.99 -2.19 7.86
CA ALA A 129 -35.05 -2.56 8.91
C ALA A 129 -33.59 -2.20 8.58
N TRP A 130 -33.32 -1.64 7.39
CA TRP A 130 -31.98 -1.25 6.94
C TRP A 130 -31.94 0.22 6.56
N PHE A 131 -30.81 0.87 6.82
CA PHE A 131 -30.60 2.30 6.53
C PHE A 131 -30.78 2.69 5.06
N ASN A 132 -30.64 1.74 4.14
CA ASN A 132 -30.72 1.95 2.70
C ASN A 132 -32.05 1.53 2.08
N GLY A 133 -33.02 1.06 2.89
CA GLY A 133 -34.33 0.63 2.42
C GLY A 133 -34.36 -0.71 1.67
N LYS A 134 -33.22 -1.40 1.55
CA LYS A 134 -33.12 -2.72 0.91
C LYS A 134 -33.34 -3.83 1.93
N SER A 135 -34.01 -4.90 1.52
CA SER A 135 -34.15 -6.11 2.34
C SER A 135 -32.79 -6.76 2.60
N SER A 136 -32.73 -7.66 3.57
CA SER A 136 -31.52 -8.46 3.80
C SER A 136 -31.09 -9.27 2.57
N ALA A 137 -32.04 -9.83 1.83
CA ALA A 137 -31.76 -10.58 0.62
C ALA A 137 -31.08 -9.71 -0.46
N GLU A 138 -31.60 -8.51 -0.70
CA GLU A 138 -31.03 -7.55 -1.67
C GLU A 138 -29.64 -7.08 -1.22
N ASN A 139 -29.47 -6.74 0.05
CA ASN A 139 -28.17 -6.33 0.60
C ASN A 139 -27.13 -7.46 0.50
N PHE A 140 -27.53 -8.70 0.80
CA PHE A 140 -26.66 -9.86 0.69
C PHE A 140 -26.24 -10.10 -0.77
N GLN A 141 -27.20 -10.14 -1.69
CA GLN A 141 -26.95 -10.41 -3.11
C GLN A 141 -26.05 -9.35 -3.74
N GLU A 142 -26.34 -8.06 -3.55
CA GLU A 142 -25.51 -6.99 -4.12
C GLU A 142 -24.08 -7.04 -3.57
N SER A 143 -23.94 -7.31 -2.28
CA SER A 143 -22.63 -7.45 -1.65
C SER A 143 -21.85 -8.62 -2.23
N GLU A 144 -22.49 -9.77 -2.38
CA GLU A 144 -21.89 -10.97 -2.96
C GLU A 144 -21.45 -10.73 -4.40
N GLU A 145 -22.32 -10.16 -5.24
CA GLU A 145 -22.02 -9.84 -6.64
C GLU A 145 -20.82 -8.90 -6.75
N TRP A 146 -20.78 -7.84 -5.94
CA TRP A 146 -19.67 -6.90 -5.97
C TRP A 146 -18.35 -7.52 -5.50
N ILE A 147 -18.36 -8.28 -4.40
CA ILE A 147 -17.16 -8.97 -3.89
C ILE A 147 -16.63 -9.96 -4.92
N ASN A 148 -17.51 -10.75 -5.54
CA ASN A 148 -17.15 -11.69 -6.59
C ASN A 148 -16.55 -10.98 -7.81
N TRP A 149 -17.16 -9.87 -8.25
CA TRP A 149 -16.62 -9.03 -9.32
C TRP A 149 -15.24 -8.49 -8.98
N TRP A 150 -15.03 -8.00 -7.75
CA TRP A 150 -13.74 -7.47 -7.33
C TRP A 150 -12.64 -8.55 -7.33
N VAL A 151 -12.95 -9.77 -6.88
CA VAL A 151 -12.03 -10.91 -6.94
C VAL A 151 -11.69 -11.27 -8.40
N ASP A 152 -12.69 -11.38 -9.28
CA ASP A 152 -12.46 -11.65 -10.72
C ASP A 152 -11.58 -10.57 -11.35
N MET A 153 -11.92 -9.30 -11.14
CA MET A 153 -11.19 -8.18 -11.73
C MET A 153 -9.74 -8.13 -11.23
N THR A 154 -9.53 -8.32 -9.92
CA THR A 154 -8.19 -8.29 -9.29
C THR A 154 -7.31 -9.44 -9.77
N THR A 155 -7.86 -10.65 -9.87
CA THR A 155 -7.09 -11.84 -10.27
C THR A 155 -6.86 -11.94 -11.78
N ARG A 156 -7.51 -11.09 -12.59
CA ARG A 156 -7.28 -11.00 -14.04
C ARG A 156 -6.41 -9.84 -14.46
N ARG A 157 -6.59 -8.68 -13.82
CA ARG A 157 -6.02 -7.39 -14.23
C ARG A 157 -5.27 -6.65 -13.12
N GLY A 158 -5.15 -7.27 -11.94
CA GLY A 158 -4.45 -6.71 -10.79
C GLY A 158 -5.34 -5.80 -9.95
N GLN A 159 -4.88 -5.49 -8.74
CA GLN A 159 -5.62 -4.67 -7.79
C GLN A 159 -5.68 -3.20 -8.25
N GLY A 160 -6.81 -2.53 -8.00
CA GLY A 160 -7.00 -1.14 -8.41
C GLY A 160 -6.28 -0.13 -7.52
N GLU A 161 -6.17 -0.41 -6.23
CA GLU A 161 -5.33 0.34 -5.30
C GLU A 161 -4.18 -0.55 -4.84
N TYR A 162 -3.25 -0.81 -5.76
CA TYR A 162 -2.10 -1.69 -5.54
C TYR A 162 -1.18 -1.19 -4.41
N ASP A 163 -0.61 -2.14 -3.69
CA ASP A 163 0.57 -1.99 -2.83
C ASP A 163 0.48 -0.84 -1.83
N CYS A 164 -0.71 -0.57 -1.30
CA CYS A 164 -0.90 0.58 -0.44
C CYS A 164 -0.26 0.37 0.94
N THR A 165 0.69 1.23 1.33
CA THR A 165 1.36 1.15 2.65
C THR A 165 0.36 1.28 3.81
N HIS A 166 -0.50 2.29 3.77
CA HIS A 166 -1.54 2.51 4.78
C HIS A 166 -2.74 1.57 4.55
N TYR A 167 -3.16 1.43 3.29
CA TYR A 167 -4.46 0.83 2.98
C TYR A 167 -4.42 -0.69 2.80
N ILE A 168 -3.27 -1.37 2.90
CA ILE A 168 -3.23 -2.85 2.92
C ILE A 168 -4.16 -3.44 3.99
N GLY A 169 -4.25 -2.77 5.16
CA GLY A 169 -5.12 -3.19 6.25
C GLY A 169 -6.59 -3.24 5.86
N VAL A 170 -7.07 -2.33 5.01
CA VAL A 170 -8.47 -2.28 4.55
C VAL A 170 -8.78 -3.26 3.41
N TYR A 171 -7.80 -4.08 3.00
CA TYR A 171 -7.98 -5.21 2.08
C TYR A 171 -7.86 -6.56 2.80
N LEU A 172 -6.85 -6.72 3.66
CA LEU A 172 -6.66 -7.93 4.46
C LEU A 172 -7.81 -8.14 5.45
N LEU A 173 -8.31 -7.06 6.03
CA LEU A 173 -9.37 -7.11 7.03
C LEU A 173 -10.70 -7.67 6.48
N PRO A 174 -11.28 -7.14 5.39
CA PRO A 174 -12.48 -7.71 4.79
C PRO A 174 -12.34 -9.21 4.46
N MET A 175 -11.21 -9.60 3.87
CA MET A 175 -10.97 -11.01 3.55
C MET A 175 -10.83 -11.87 4.80
N SER A 176 -10.22 -11.36 5.87
CA SER A 176 -10.18 -12.02 7.18
C SER A 176 -11.58 -12.24 7.75
N TYR A 177 -12.48 -11.26 7.60
CA TYR A 177 -13.87 -11.36 8.07
C TYR A 177 -14.66 -12.42 7.33
N LEU A 178 -14.65 -12.38 5.98
CA LEU A 178 -15.33 -13.40 5.18
C LEU A 178 -14.75 -14.79 5.41
N SER A 179 -13.41 -14.90 5.49
CA SER A 179 -12.72 -16.16 5.79
C SER A 179 -13.07 -16.71 7.18
N ALA A 180 -13.35 -15.86 8.17
CA ALA A 180 -13.78 -16.32 9.48
C ALA A 180 -15.28 -16.69 9.51
N TRP A 181 -16.11 -15.85 8.93
CA TRP A 181 -17.52 -15.70 9.34
C TRP A 181 -18.56 -15.87 8.22
N ALA A 182 -18.15 -15.96 6.96
CA ALA A 182 -19.08 -16.33 5.89
C ALA A 182 -19.58 -17.78 6.12
N LYS A 183 -20.89 -17.98 5.93
CA LYS A 183 -21.55 -19.30 5.98
C LYS A 183 -21.40 -20.05 4.66
N ASP A 184 -21.43 -19.33 3.53
CA ASP A 184 -21.14 -19.91 2.22
C ASP A 184 -19.69 -20.43 2.17
N PRO A 185 -19.49 -21.75 2.01
CA PRO A 185 -18.16 -22.33 1.91
C PRO A 185 -17.35 -21.76 0.73
N ALA A 186 -18.02 -21.39 -0.38
CA ALA A 186 -17.33 -20.86 -1.55
C ALA A 186 -16.78 -19.45 -1.27
N MET A 187 -17.59 -18.53 -0.71
CA MET A 187 -17.11 -17.22 -0.27
C MET A 187 -16.01 -17.33 0.78
N LYS A 188 -16.15 -18.23 1.75
CA LYS A 188 -15.13 -18.47 2.79
C LYS A 188 -13.79 -18.91 2.19
N LYS A 189 -13.82 -19.90 1.29
CA LYS A 189 -12.63 -20.40 0.58
C LYS A 189 -12.02 -19.31 -0.30
N LYS A 190 -12.84 -18.56 -1.03
CA LYS A 190 -12.41 -17.45 -1.88
C LYS A 190 -11.68 -16.37 -1.08
N ALA A 191 -12.23 -16.00 0.07
CA ALA A 191 -11.62 -15.02 0.96
C ALA A 191 -10.27 -15.51 1.52
N ALA A 192 -10.16 -16.78 1.92
CA ALA A 192 -8.88 -17.37 2.33
C ALA A 192 -7.84 -17.37 1.20
N MET A 193 -8.24 -17.66 -0.04
CA MET A 193 -7.36 -17.57 -1.21
C MET A 193 -6.95 -16.11 -1.51
N MET A 194 -7.85 -15.15 -1.33
CA MET A 194 -7.49 -13.73 -1.47
C MET A 194 -6.57 -13.24 -0.36
N LEU A 195 -6.64 -13.79 0.86
CA LEU A 195 -5.64 -13.53 1.90
C LEU A 195 -4.26 -13.99 1.44
N ASP A 196 -4.15 -15.22 0.92
CA ASP A 196 -2.89 -15.70 0.35
C ASP A 196 -2.40 -14.78 -0.78
N TYR A 197 -3.29 -14.38 -1.70
CA TYR A 197 -2.96 -13.52 -2.83
C TYR A 197 -2.39 -12.16 -2.39
N LEU A 198 -3.09 -11.46 -1.49
CA LEU A 198 -2.69 -10.14 -1.00
C LEU A 198 -1.41 -10.21 -0.14
N ILE A 199 -1.27 -11.26 0.66
CA ILE A 199 -0.08 -11.48 1.50
C ILE A 199 1.13 -11.85 0.62
N ALA A 200 0.93 -12.61 -0.46
CA ALA A 200 1.98 -12.95 -1.42
C ALA A 200 2.58 -11.71 -2.06
N ASP A 201 1.72 -10.81 -2.52
CA ASP A 201 2.08 -9.52 -3.13
C ASP A 201 3.03 -8.72 -2.23
N TYR A 202 2.61 -8.49 -0.98
CA TYR A 202 3.43 -7.82 0.04
C TYR A 202 4.74 -8.56 0.35
N ALA A 203 4.68 -9.90 0.51
CA ALA A 203 5.83 -10.70 0.88
C ALA A 203 6.96 -10.63 -0.17
N ALA A 204 6.59 -10.50 -1.46
CA ALA A 204 7.55 -10.42 -2.55
C ALA A 204 8.28 -9.06 -2.63
N GLU A 205 7.70 -7.98 -2.09
CA GLU A 205 8.16 -6.60 -2.34
C GLU A 205 8.54 -5.79 -1.07
N GLN A 206 8.63 -6.43 0.10
CA GLN A 206 9.08 -5.77 1.34
C GLN A 206 10.58 -5.93 1.61
N ILE A 207 11.18 -5.02 2.39
CA ILE A 207 12.52 -5.15 2.98
C ILE A 207 12.42 -4.99 4.51
N ASP A 208 12.76 -6.05 5.24
CA ASP A 208 12.66 -6.12 6.71
C ASP A 208 11.31 -5.61 7.28
N GLY A 209 10.21 -5.93 6.59
CA GLY A 209 8.85 -5.53 6.97
C GLY A 209 8.38 -4.19 6.39
N ILE A 210 9.24 -3.46 5.67
CA ILE A 210 8.89 -2.21 5.00
C ILE A 210 8.45 -2.48 3.56
N TYR A 211 7.21 -2.10 3.20
CA TYR A 211 6.74 -2.17 1.81
C TYR A 211 7.48 -1.11 0.97
N ALA A 212 8.19 -1.52 -0.07
CA ALA A 212 9.04 -0.65 -0.89
C ALA A 212 8.51 -0.51 -2.32
N GLY A 213 9.10 0.41 -3.10
CA GLY A 213 8.73 0.63 -4.49
C GLY A 213 7.55 1.58 -4.67
N SER A 214 6.80 1.41 -5.77
CA SER A 214 5.67 2.30 -6.08
C SER A 214 4.39 1.85 -5.40
N HIS A 215 3.57 2.82 -5.02
CA HIS A 215 2.35 2.57 -4.24
C HIS A 215 1.19 3.37 -4.83
N ALA A 216 0.03 2.73 -4.99
CA ALA A 216 -1.15 3.44 -5.44
C ALA A 216 -1.59 4.50 -4.44
N ARG A 217 -1.41 4.20 -3.15
CA ARG A 217 -1.75 5.08 -2.04
C ARG A 217 -0.78 4.96 -0.88
N THR A 218 -0.22 6.11 -0.51
CA THR A 218 0.47 6.32 0.76
C THR A 218 0.05 7.68 1.37
N ASP A 219 0.71 8.15 2.42
CA ASP A 219 0.47 9.48 2.99
C ASP A 219 1.77 10.25 3.19
N ASP A 220 1.67 11.55 3.47
CA ASP A 220 2.81 12.45 3.59
C ASP A 220 3.83 12.03 4.67
N ARG A 221 3.38 11.29 5.69
CA ARG A 221 4.27 10.78 6.72
C ARG A 221 4.96 9.50 6.24
N GLN A 222 4.21 8.57 5.68
CA GLN A 222 4.70 7.24 5.29
C GLN A 222 5.58 7.26 4.05
N VAL A 223 5.37 8.21 3.13
CA VAL A 223 6.21 8.33 1.93
C VAL A 223 7.66 8.67 2.30
N VAL A 224 7.88 9.33 3.44
CA VAL A 224 9.23 9.63 3.97
C VAL A 224 9.63 8.69 5.12
N GLU A 225 8.78 8.48 6.12
CA GLU A 225 8.98 7.59 7.28
C GLU A 225 8.24 6.26 7.04
N LYS A 226 8.78 5.41 6.17
CA LYS A 226 8.12 4.21 5.65
C LYS A 226 7.64 3.24 6.73
N TRP A 227 8.36 3.15 7.87
CA TRP A 227 7.94 2.32 9.00
C TRP A 227 6.54 2.68 9.53
N ASN A 228 6.13 3.94 9.45
CA ASN A 228 4.85 4.38 9.98
C ASN A 228 3.64 3.93 9.11
N GLY A 229 3.86 3.10 8.09
CA GLY A 229 2.80 2.44 7.32
C GLY A 229 2.19 1.27 8.08
N ILE A 230 0.87 1.06 7.91
CA ILE A 230 0.16 -0.12 8.45
C ILE A 230 0.73 -1.42 7.87
N SER A 231 1.33 -1.37 6.67
CA SER A 231 2.11 -2.48 6.13
C SER A 231 3.19 -2.98 7.07
N SER A 232 3.80 -2.13 7.91
CA SER A 232 4.79 -2.55 8.92
C SER A 232 4.14 -3.34 10.05
N ASP A 233 2.92 -2.96 10.47
CA ASP A 233 2.15 -3.75 11.45
C ASP A 233 1.86 -5.15 10.92
N PHE A 234 1.51 -5.28 9.63
CA PHE A 234 1.27 -6.57 9.01
C PHE A 234 2.56 -7.35 8.75
N GLY A 235 3.67 -6.69 8.43
CA GLY A 235 5.00 -7.32 8.37
C GLY A 235 5.38 -7.98 9.69
N TRP A 236 5.19 -7.25 10.79
CA TRP A 236 5.42 -7.76 12.14
C TRP A 236 4.41 -8.85 12.51
N LEU A 237 3.11 -8.62 12.33
CA LEU A 237 2.07 -9.55 12.74
C LEU A 237 2.18 -10.88 11.98
N LEU A 238 2.29 -10.84 10.66
CA LEU A 238 2.26 -12.03 9.79
C LEU A 238 3.60 -12.79 9.82
N PHE A 239 4.73 -12.07 9.80
CA PHE A 239 6.05 -12.69 9.59
C PHE A 239 7.04 -12.46 10.73
N GLY A 240 6.75 -11.60 11.70
CA GLY A 240 7.71 -11.21 12.72
C GLY A 240 8.83 -10.32 12.18
N LEU A 241 8.60 -9.66 11.05
CA LEU A 241 9.56 -8.75 10.43
C LEU A 241 9.41 -7.33 10.96
N GLY A 242 10.54 -6.65 11.18
CA GLY A 242 10.55 -5.26 11.63
C GLY A 242 9.84 -5.05 12.97
N TYR A 243 9.10 -3.95 13.08
CA TYR A 243 8.43 -3.51 14.30
C TYR A 243 6.99 -3.11 14.00
N HIS A 244 6.05 -3.47 14.88
CA HIS A 244 4.71 -2.89 14.86
C HIS A 244 4.75 -1.41 15.24
N THR A 245 3.73 -0.66 14.82
CA THR A 245 3.49 0.72 15.21
C THR A 245 2.94 0.79 16.65
N PRO A 246 3.17 1.90 17.39
CA PRO A 246 2.71 2.03 18.75
C PRO A 246 1.19 1.88 18.88
N GLY A 247 0.76 1.08 19.87
CA GLY A 247 -0.66 0.95 20.23
C GLY A 247 -1.44 -0.13 19.48
N TYR A 248 -0.78 -0.95 18.65
CA TYR A 248 -1.41 -2.04 17.87
C TYR A 248 -2.67 -1.57 17.15
N GLY A 249 -2.46 -0.85 16.03
CA GLY A 249 -3.51 -0.13 15.30
C GLY A 249 -4.78 -0.95 15.02
N SER A 250 -5.87 -0.27 14.70
CA SER A 250 -7.19 -0.92 14.53
C SER A 250 -7.16 -2.04 13.48
N TYR A 251 -6.58 -1.83 12.31
CA TYR A 251 -6.60 -2.85 11.26
C TYR A 251 -5.95 -4.20 11.64
N PRO A 252 -4.70 -4.26 12.15
CA PRO A 252 -4.12 -5.52 12.62
C PRO A 252 -4.90 -6.11 13.81
N LEU A 253 -5.47 -5.29 14.71
CA LEU A 253 -6.33 -5.78 15.79
C LEU A 253 -7.51 -6.59 15.27
N TYR A 254 -8.33 -6.02 14.41
CA TYR A 254 -9.52 -6.76 14.02
C TYR A 254 -9.25 -7.86 12.98
N TYR A 255 -8.14 -7.78 12.24
CA TYR A 255 -7.63 -8.95 11.52
C TYR A 255 -7.39 -10.12 12.49
N ALA A 256 -6.72 -9.85 13.62
CA ALA A 256 -6.42 -10.82 14.67
C ALA A 256 -7.69 -11.32 15.41
N LEU A 257 -8.69 -10.46 15.60
CA LEU A 257 -9.95 -10.85 16.24
C LEU A 257 -10.83 -11.77 15.38
N ALA A 258 -10.69 -11.72 14.05
CA ALA A 258 -11.51 -12.48 13.11
C ALA A 258 -10.89 -13.84 12.76
N SER A 259 -10.27 -13.97 11.59
CA SER A 259 -9.69 -15.25 11.17
C SER A 259 -8.35 -15.53 11.84
N ALA A 260 -7.61 -14.47 12.23
CA ALA A 260 -6.19 -14.56 12.55
C ALA A 260 -5.44 -15.45 11.55
N TYR A 261 -5.73 -15.30 10.25
CA TYR A 261 -5.21 -16.20 9.23
C TYR A 261 -3.69 -16.18 9.24
N GLU A 262 -3.10 -17.32 9.60
CA GLU A 262 -1.65 -17.50 9.63
C GLU A 262 -1.16 -17.80 8.21
N PRO A 263 -0.18 -17.05 7.68
CA PRO A 263 0.35 -17.33 6.35
C PRO A 263 0.89 -18.77 6.24
N PRO A 264 0.62 -19.49 5.14
CA PRO A 264 1.24 -20.79 4.89
C PRO A 264 2.77 -20.67 4.81
N GLU A 265 3.46 -21.79 5.03
CA GLU A 265 4.93 -21.83 5.12
C GLU A 265 5.63 -21.21 3.89
N ILE A 266 5.10 -21.43 2.68
CA ILE A 266 5.67 -20.85 1.47
C ILE A 266 5.69 -19.31 1.51
N LEU A 267 4.66 -18.66 2.07
CA LEU A 267 4.62 -17.21 2.22
C LEU A 267 5.59 -16.72 3.28
N LYS A 268 5.75 -17.47 4.38
CA LYS A 268 6.77 -17.18 5.41
C LYS A 268 8.17 -17.24 4.82
N ARG A 269 8.44 -18.21 3.94
CA ARG A 269 9.73 -18.35 3.23
C ARG A 269 9.95 -17.22 2.24
N ILE A 270 8.97 -16.89 1.40
CA ILE A 270 9.06 -15.76 0.46
C ILE A 270 9.36 -14.45 1.21
N ALA A 271 8.77 -14.23 2.39
CA ALA A 271 9.00 -13.01 3.16
C ALA A 271 10.38 -12.96 3.85
N THR A 272 10.89 -14.10 4.36
CA THR A 272 12.03 -14.11 5.29
C THR A 272 13.33 -14.69 4.71
N ASP A 273 13.24 -15.47 3.63
CA ASP A 273 14.37 -16.19 3.03
C ASP A 273 14.38 -15.92 1.51
N ARG A 274 15.25 -15.01 1.06
CA ARG A 274 15.28 -14.57 -0.34
C ARG A 274 16.72 -14.58 -0.85
N PRO A 275 16.98 -15.03 -2.10
CA PRO A 275 18.27 -14.78 -2.71
C PRO A 275 18.47 -13.27 -2.90
N ASP A 276 19.72 -12.83 -2.92
CA ASP A 276 20.05 -11.44 -3.20
C ASP A 276 19.92 -11.16 -4.70
N GLY A 277 19.29 -10.04 -5.08
CA GLY A 277 19.11 -9.65 -6.49
C GLY A 277 17.86 -10.23 -7.14
N VAL A 278 16.72 -10.13 -6.46
CA VAL A 278 15.42 -10.56 -6.99
C VAL A 278 14.82 -9.45 -7.86
N LEU A 279 14.49 -9.77 -9.10
CA LEU A 279 13.66 -8.92 -9.97
C LEU A 279 12.23 -9.45 -9.93
N HIS A 280 11.28 -8.57 -9.62
CA HIS A 280 9.86 -8.83 -9.68
C HIS A 280 9.21 -7.79 -10.58
N LYS A 281 8.32 -8.24 -11.46
CA LYS A 281 7.49 -7.39 -12.30
C LYS A 281 6.04 -7.77 -12.15
N GLU A 282 5.16 -6.79 -12.28
CA GLU A 282 3.73 -7.03 -12.14
C GLU A 282 2.92 -6.03 -12.93
N THR A 283 1.73 -6.48 -13.34
CA THR A 283 0.72 -5.63 -13.94
C THR A 283 -0.42 -5.44 -12.95
N LYS A 284 -0.67 -4.18 -12.58
CA LYS A 284 -1.84 -3.74 -11.81
C LYS A 284 -2.77 -2.94 -12.71
N ARG A 285 -3.75 -2.28 -12.10
CA ARG A 285 -4.63 -1.35 -12.81
C ARG A 285 -4.86 -0.07 -12.00
N THR A 286 -5.28 0.97 -12.70
CA THR A 286 -5.78 2.18 -12.04
C THR A 286 -7.13 1.93 -11.39
N ARG A 287 -7.50 2.81 -10.45
CA ARG A 287 -8.91 3.03 -10.10
C ARG A 287 -9.74 3.41 -11.33
N HIS A 288 -11.07 3.37 -11.18
CA HIS A 288 -11.99 3.84 -12.23
C HIS A 288 -11.66 5.28 -12.64
N ARG A 289 -11.39 5.46 -13.93
CA ARG A 289 -11.24 6.74 -14.59
C ARG A 289 -12.59 7.14 -15.19
N TRP A 290 -13.16 8.23 -14.70
CA TRP A 290 -14.48 8.75 -15.07
C TRP A 290 -14.43 9.69 -16.26
N ARG A 291 -13.32 10.42 -16.45
CA ARG A 291 -13.16 11.45 -17.48
C ARG A 291 -11.74 11.43 -18.04
N PHE A 292 -11.57 12.01 -19.22
CA PHE A 292 -10.28 12.22 -19.93
C PHE A 292 -9.51 10.97 -20.34
N HIS A 293 -10.11 9.79 -20.19
CA HIS A 293 -9.50 8.53 -20.58
C HIS A 293 -10.54 7.67 -21.30
N GLU A 294 -10.12 6.98 -22.36
CA GLU A 294 -10.97 6.02 -23.09
C GLU A 294 -11.14 4.72 -22.28
N GLU A 295 -10.09 4.29 -21.59
CA GLU A 295 -10.11 3.10 -20.75
C GLU A 295 -10.56 3.43 -19.32
N ARG A 296 -11.54 2.67 -18.82
CA ARG A 296 -12.05 2.78 -17.45
C ARG A 296 -11.02 2.43 -16.38
N ASN A 297 -10.19 1.41 -16.63
CA ASN A 297 -9.08 1.00 -15.77
C ASN A 297 -7.85 0.80 -16.66
N GLY A 298 -6.92 1.74 -16.61
CA GLY A 298 -5.66 1.62 -17.34
C GLY A 298 -4.72 0.64 -16.64
N ASP A 299 -3.85 -0.02 -17.40
CA ASP A 299 -2.84 -0.91 -16.83
C ASP A 299 -1.72 -0.12 -16.14
N VAL A 300 -1.15 -0.69 -15.08
CA VAL A 300 -0.02 -0.16 -14.31
C VAL A 300 1.08 -1.20 -14.30
N TYR A 301 2.31 -0.81 -14.63
CA TYR A 301 3.43 -1.72 -14.81
C TYR A 301 4.50 -1.40 -13.77
N LYS A 302 4.69 -2.30 -12.80
CA LYS A 302 5.67 -2.11 -11.73
C LYS A 302 6.88 -3.01 -11.92
N THR A 303 8.05 -2.45 -11.63
CA THR A 303 9.30 -3.19 -11.51
C THR A 303 9.84 -2.97 -10.11
N THR A 304 10.16 -4.06 -9.41
CA THR A 304 10.78 -4.02 -8.09
C THR A 304 12.03 -4.90 -8.14
N TYR A 305 13.17 -4.34 -7.74
CA TYR A 305 14.43 -5.05 -7.62
C TYR A 305 14.90 -5.03 -6.18
N LEU A 306 14.89 -6.22 -5.57
CA LEU A 306 15.22 -6.41 -4.16
C LEU A 306 16.65 -6.91 -4.01
N ARG A 307 17.40 -6.21 -3.18
CA ARG A 307 18.67 -6.63 -2.59
C ARG A 307 18.50 -6.72 -1.08
N LYS A 308 19.43 -7.39 -0.42
CA LYS A 308 19.49 -7.43 1.04
C LYS A 308 19.61 -6.04 1.67
N ASP A 309 20.38 -5.16 1.04
CA ASP A 309 20.67 -3.83 1.60
C ASP A 309 19.72 -2.73 1.13
N TYR A 310 19.00 -2.95 0.01
CA TYR A 310 18.10 -1.96 -0.57
C TYR A 310 17.10 -2.57 -1.55
N VAL A 311 16.02 -1.83 -1.81
CA VAL A 311 15.06 -2.09 -2.88
C VAL A 311 15.02 -0.86 -3.78
N VAL A 312 14.96 -1.09 -5.09
CA VAL A 312 14.62 -0.05 -6.07
C VAL A 312 13.33 -0.48 -6.74
N GLY A 313 12.29 0.36 -6.67
CA GLY A 313 11.02 0.04 -7.30
C GLY A 313 10.38 1.26 -7.94
N SER A 314 9.67 1.03 -9.06
CA SER A 314 8.95 2.06 -9.80
C SER A 314 7.72 1.49 -10.50
N ASP A 315 6.74 2.36 -10.74
CA ASP A 315 5.77 2.19 -11.82
C ASP A 315 6.25 2.92 -13.08
N GLN A 316 5.40 2.98 -14.11
CA GLN A 316 5.76 3.55 -15.39
C GLN A 316 5.78 5.10 -15.43
N GLY A 317 5.40 5.78 -14.34
CA GLY A 317 5.15 7.22 -14.28
C GLY A 317 3.84 7.64 -14.95
N GLY A 318 3.30 8.79 -14.54
CA GLY A 318 2.05 9.34 -15.07
C GLY A 318 0.98 9.58 -13.99
N LEU A 319 -0.24 9.89 -14.43
CA LEU A 319 -1.43 9.92 -13.57
C LEU A 319 -2.07 8.53 -13.49
N LEU A 320 -1.54 7.68 -12.62
CA LEU A 320 -2.01 6.30 -12.44
C LEU A 320 -3.02 6.20 -11.29
N GLN A 321 -2.90 7.07 -10.28
CA GLN A 321 -3.76 7.15 -9.11
C GLN A 321 -3.91 8.60 -8.65
N PRO A 322 -5.03 8.95 -8.00
CA PRO A 322 -5.24 10.32 -7.54
C PRO A 322 -4.55 10.59 -6.20
N VAL A 323 -3.98 11.78 -6.06
CA VAL A 323 -3.60 12.48 -4.80
C VAL A 323 -2.46 11.83 -4.02
N GLN A 324 -2.52 10.52 -3.79
CA GLN A 324 -1.67 9.75 -2.87
C GLN A 324 -0.72 8.78 -3.58
N GLN A 325 -0.58 8.88 -4.91
CA GLN A 325 0.33 8.06 -5.70
C GLN A 325 1.78 8.31 -5.27
N HIS A 326 2.56 7.25 -5.22
CA HIS A 326 4.02 7.29 -5.09
C HIS A 326 4.63 6.46 -6.22
N SER A 327 5.33 7.10 -7.15
CA SER A 327 5.68 6.46 -8.43
C SER A 327 6.97 5.64 -8.40
N TRP A 328 7.92 5.95 -7.52
CA TRP A 328 9.18 5.20 -7.40
C TRP A 328 9.98 5.57 -6.14
N ASP A 329 10.88 4.69 -5.70
CA ASP A 329 11.93 5.02 -4.74
C ASP A 329 13.14 4.08 -4.76
N VAL A 330 14.20 4.53 -4.08
CA VAL A 330 15.21 3.67 -3.47
C VAL A 330 14.95 3.61 -1.97
N THR A 331 14.60 2.44 -1.45
CA THR A 331 14.42 2.17 -0.01
C THR A 331 15.60 1.33 0.49
N TRP A 332 16.23 1.66 1.63
CA TRP A 332 17.34 0.86 2.17
C TRP A 332 17.02 0.20 3.51
N ALA A 333 17.67 -0.94 3.76
CA ALA A 333 17.58 -1.64 5.03
C ALA A 333 18.19 -0.80 6.16
N MET A 334 17.53 -0.83 7.30
CA MET A 334 18.02 -0.25 8.55
C MET A 334 17.72 -1.20 9.71
N PRO A 335 18.65 -1.37 10.67
CA PRO A 335 18.40 -2.22 11.84
C PRO A 335 17.16 -1.79 12.64
N ASP A 336 16.91 -0.48 12.73
CA ASP A 336 15.74 0.11 13.35
C ASP A 336 15.19 1.22 12.45
N PRO A 337 14.08 0.99 11.72
CA PRO A 337 13.50 1.97 10.81
C PRO A 337 12.57 2.98 11.51
N ARG A 338 12.39 2.89 12.84
CA ARG A 338 11.45 3.75 13.58
C ARG A 338 11.94 5.20 13.60
N GLY A 339 11.12 6.14 13.11
CA GLY A 339 11.48 7.55 12.99
C GLY A 339 12.52 7.88 11.90
N ALA A 340 13.00 6.86 11.18
CA ALA A 340 13.96 7.00 10.09
C ALA A 340 13.25 7.27 8.77
N HIS A 341 13.91 8.04 7.90
CA HIS A 341 13.46 8.35 6.56
C HIS A 341 14.26 7.52 5.54
N ASN A 342 14.12 6.20 5.53
CA ASN A 342 15.01 5.31 4.75
C ASN A 342 14.66 5.21 3.25
N THR A 343 14.48 6.35 2.59
CA THR A 343 14.03 6.45 1.20
C THR A 343 14.65 7.64 0.44
N LEU A 344 14.73 7.53 -0.89
CA LEU A 344 15.09 8.59 -1.83
C LEU A 344 14.23 8.47 -3.09
N PHE A 345 13.66 9.59 -3.54
CA PHE A 345 12.83 9.66 -4.74
C PHE A 345 12.68 11.10 -5.26
N THR A 346 12.03 11.28 -6.41
CA THR A 346 11.59 12.59 -6.92
C THR A 346 10.11 12.59 -7.25
N VAL A 347 9.53 13.78 -7.25
CA VAL A 347 8.14 14.02 -7.67
C VAL A 347 8.03 15.38 -8.34
N HIS A 348 7.19 15.47 -9.37
CA HIS A 348 6.63 16.75 -9.79
C HIS A 348 5.39 16.99 -8.93
N PRO A 349 5.33 18.05 -8.09
CA PRO A 349 4.22 18.32 -7.19
C PRO A 349 2.94 18.77 -7.91
N TYR A 350 2.46 18.00 -8.89
CA TYR A 350 1.31 18.33 -9.71
C TYR A 350 0.01 18.38 -8.89
N SER A 351 -0.77 19.45 -9.05
CA SER A 351 -2.17 19.52 -8.62
C SER A 351 -3.01 20.09 -9.77
N GLY A 352 -4.21 19.56 -9.98
CA GLY A 352 -5.04 20.03 -11.08
C GLY A 352 -6.31 19.22 -11.33
N MET A 353 -7.25 19.84 -12.06
CA MET A 353 -8.53 19.22 -12.39
C MET A 353 -8.42 18.04 -13.33
N LEU A 354 -7.37 17.93 -14.15
CA LEU A 354 -7.17 16.75 -14.99
C LEU A 354 -7.15 15.47 -14.14
N GLU A 355 -6.35 15.46 -13.08
CA GLU A 355 -6.27 14.33 -12.14
C GLU A 355 -7.57 14.17 -11.35
N LEU A 356 -8.07 15.25 -10.74
CA LEU A 356 -9.22 15.13 -9.84
C LEU A 356 -10.49 14.69 -10.58
N GLN A 357 -10.77 15.26 -11.74
CA GLN A 357 -11.96 14.89 -12.52
C GLN A 357 -11.79 13.55 -13.26
N ALA A 358 -10.55 13.05 -13.43
CA ALA A 358 -10.32 11.68 -13.89
C ALA A 358 -10.77 10.66 -12.84
N TYR A 359 -10.52 10.87 -11.55
CA TYR A 359 -10.79 9.84 -10.52
C TYR A 359 -11.96 10.11 -9.58
N PHE A 360 -12.45 11.35 -9.51
CA PHE A 360 -13.57 11.74 -8.66
C PHE A 360 -14.78 12.20 -9.48
N THR A 361 -15.97 12.03 -8.92
CA THR A 361 -17.25 12.37 -9.57
C THR A 361 -17.83 13.71 -9.13
N PHE A 362 -17.20 14.43 -8.18
CA PHE A 362 -17.66 15.75 -7.75
C PHE A 362 -17.63 16.79 -8.89
N ALA A 363 -18.40 17.87 -8.73
CA ALA A 363 -18.36 19.01 -9.65
C ALA A 363 -16.95 19.68 -9.64
N PRO A 364 -16.48 20.25 -10.76
CA PRO A 364 -15.12 20.79 -10.86
C PRO A 364 -14.85 21.96 -9.91
N ASP A 365 -15.82 22.85 -9.70
CA ASP A 365 -15.65 24.09 -8.94
C ASP A 365 -15.14 23.88 -7.50
N PRO A 366 -15.73 22.99 -6.67
CA PRO A 366 -15.22 22.74 -5.33
C PRO A 366 -14.06 21.74 -5.26
N GLY A 367 -13.64 21.14 -6.38
CA GLY A 367 -12.76 19.98 -6.42
C GLY A 367 -11.43 20.14 -5.67
N PRO A 368 -10.59 21.15 -5.99
CA PRO A 368 -9.32 21.34 -5.31
C PRO A 368 -9.50 21.58 -3.81
N GLU A 369 -10.51 22.36 -3.43
CA GLU A 369 -10.78 22.72 -2.04
C GLU A 369 -11.22 21.51 -1.20
N ILE A 370 -12.11 20.67 -1.74
CA ILE A 370 -12.56 19.43 -1.08
C ILE A 370 -11.35 18.53 -0.78
N VAL A 371 -10.48 18.34 -1.77
CA VAL A 371 -9.30 17.49 -1.59
C VAL A 371 -8.32 18.12 -0.61
N TYR A 372 -8.01 19.41 -0.76
CA TYR A 372 -7.09 20.13 0.12
C TYR A 372 -7.52 20.08 1.61
N ARG A 373 -8.83 20.20 1.90
CA ARG A 373 -9.36 20.11 3.27
C ARG A 373 -9.04 18.77 3.95
N SER A 374 -9.00 17.68 3.18
CA SER A 374 -8.69 16.33 3.70
C SER A 374 -7.22 15.95 3.54
N LYS A 375 -6.53 16.53 2.55
CA LYS A 375 -5.13 16.24 2.16
C LYS A 375 -4.41 17.57 1.96
N LYS A 376 -3.96 18.17 3.07
CA LYS A 376 -3.40 19.53 3.10
C LYS A 376 -2.20 19.72 2.18
N SER A 377 -1.40 18.68 1.96
CA SER A 377 -0.24 18.75 1.06
C SER A 377 -0.62 18.76 -0.43
N TYR A 378 -1.86 18.38 -0.79
CA TYR A 378 -2.24 18.14 -2.18
C TYR A 378 -1.94 19.32 -3.11
N ASP A 379 -2.30 20.53 -2.68
CA ASP A 379 -2.09 21.78 -3.44
C ASP A 379 -0.93 22.60 -2.87
N SER A 380 0.22 21.96 -2.68
CA SER A 380 1.45 22.60 -2.20
C SER A 380 2.58 22.45 -3.20
N PRO A 381 3.36 23.53 -3.48
CA PRO A 381 4.58 23.43 -4.30
C PRO A 381 5.66 22.55 -3.62
N ASP A 382 5.53 22.33 -2.31
CA ASP A 382 6.53 21.69 -1.48
C ASP A 382 6.27 20.20 -1.27
N LYS A 383 5.14 19.68 -1.77
CA LYS A 383 4.73 18.29 -1.51
C LYS A 383 5.71 17.28 -2.09
N LEU A 384 5.71 16.11 -1.45
CA LEU A 384 6.53 14.95 -1.78
C LEU A 384 5.67 13.74 -2.20
N LEU A 385 4.40 13.97 -2.53
CA LEU A 385 3.44 12.92 -2.82
C LEU A 385 2.49 13.33 -3.95
N GLY A 386 2.17 12.39 -4.84
CA GLY A 386 1.24 12.55 -5.95
C GLY A 386 1.80 12.07 -7.29
N GLY A 387 0.90 11.81 -8.23
CA GLY A 387 1.24 11.48 -9.61
C GLY A 387 1.32 12.74 -10.47
N SER A 388 1.96 12.63 -11.64
CA SER A 388 2.11 13.76 -12.58
C SER A 388 1.86 13.29 -14.01
N PRO A 389 1.06 14.01 -14.82
CA PRO A 389 0.88 13.67 -16.24
C PRO A 389 2.16 13.88 -17.06
N TYR A 390 3.12 14.60 -16.50
CA TYR A 390 4.38 14.95 -17.14
C TYR A 390 5.55 14.06 -16.71
N GLU A 391 5.30 12.93 -16.04
CA GLU A 391 6.33 12.01 -15.53
C GLU A 391 6.38 10.72 -16.35
N GLN A 392 7.58 10.28 -16.73
CA GLN A 392 7.82 8.94 -17.26
C GLN A 392 9.03 8.32 -16.57
N ILE A 393 8.86 7.08 -16.09
CA ILE A 393 9.89 6.35 -15.34
C ILE A 393 10.27 5.08 -16.09
N PHE A 394 11.57 4.81 -16.12
CA PHE A 394 12.18 3.63 -16.71
C PHE A 394 13.09 3.01 -15.66
N GLN A 395 13.04 1.69 -15.53
CA GLN A 395 13.87 0.97 -14.57
C GLN A 395 14.49 -0.27 -15.22
N ASP A 396 15.79 -0.45 -14.97
CA ASP A 396 16.46 -1.75 -15.09
C ASP A 396 17.09 -2.07 -13.73
N ARG A 397 16.52 -3.06 -13.04
CA ARG A 397 16.99 -3.52 -11.73
C ARG A 397 17.22 -2.38 -10.73
N ASP A 398 18.48 -2.10 -10.40
CA ASP A 398 18.93 -1.08 -9.44
C ASP A 398 19.18 0.30 -10.07
N THR A 399 18.74 0.50 -11.31
CA THR A 399 18.83 1.77 -12.04
C THR A 399 17.46 2.33 -12.38
N VAL A 400 17.23 3.61 -12.07
CA VAL A 400 16.03 4.36 -12.47
C VAL A 400 16.44 5.55 -13.34
N VAL A 401 15.72 5.75 -14.43
CA VAL A 401 15.71 6.99 -15.20
C VAL A 401 14.31 7.57 -15.11
N VAL A 402 14.19 8.76 -14.53
CA VAL A 402 12.93 9.50 -14.46
C VAL A 402 13.04 10.76 -15.30
N LEU A 403 12.07 11.00 -16.17
CA LEU A 403 12.04 12.12 -17.11
C LEU A 403 10.76 12.93 -16.94
N TYR A 404 10.91 14.25 -17.01
CA TYR A 404 9.80 15.19 -16.87
C TYR A 404 9.74 16.17 -18.04
N ASP A 405 8.59 16.29 -18.70
CA ASP A 405 8.30 17.31 -19.72
C ASP A 405 7.09 18.14 -19.29
N ILE A 406 7.32 19.04 -18.33
CA ILE A 406 6.27 19.81 -17.67
C ILE A 406 5.77 20.91 -18.62
N ALA A 407 4.48 20.90 -18.95
CA ALA A 407 3.92 21.91 -19.84
C ALA A 407 4.03 23.33 -19.24
N PRO A 408 4.35 24.37 -20.04
CA PRO A 408 4.29 25.76 -19.61
C PRO A 408 2.92 26.12 -19.04
N GLY A 409 2.89 26.93 -17.98
CA GLY A 409 1.65 27.31 -17.29
C GLY A 409 1.12 26.26 -16.30
N THR A 410 1.79 25.11 -16.16
CA THR A 410 1.51 24.18 -15.06
C THR A 410 1.72 24.88 -13.71
N ARG A 411 0.79 24.67 -12.77
CA ARG A 411 0.70 25.39 -11.49
C ARG A 411 1.99 25.39 -10.67
N PHE A 412 2.68 24.27 -10.61
CA PHE A 412 3.94 24.10 -9.89
C PHE A 412 5.03 23.61 -10.85
N PRO A 413 5.66 24.52 -11.63
CA PRO A 413 6.52 24.17 -12.76
C PRO A 413 7.94 23.77 -12.34
N HIS A 414 8.07 22.80 -11.45
CA HIS A 414 9.34 22.35 -10.88
C HIS A 414 9.27 20.89 -10.45
N ILE A 415 10.41 20.30 -10.09
CA ILE A 415 10.46 18.99 -9.42
C ILE A 415 11.09 19.11 -8.03
N ASN A 416 10.66 18.23 -7.14
CA ASN A 416 11.19 18.04 -5.80
C ASN A 416 11.85 16.67 -5.70
N GLY A 417 13.11 16.61 -5.26
CA GLY A 417 13.77 15.36 -4.87
C GLY A 417 13.90 15.27 -3.35
N PHE A 418 13.46 14.17 -2.75
CA PHE A 418 13.61 13.92 -1.32
C PHE A 418 14.96 13.27 -1.02
N PHE A 419 15.84 14.00 -0.34
CA PHE A 419 17.08 13.46 0.21
C PHE A 419 16.94 13.36 1.73
N SER A 420 16.87 12.13 2.20
CA SER A 420 16.65 11.81 3.61
C SER A 420 17.69 12.44 4.56
N LYS A 421 17.22 12.72 5.79
CA LYS A 421 18.07 13.08 6.94
C LYS A 421 18.99 11.93 7.39
N ASP A 422 18.63 10.69 7.08
CA ASP A 422 19.31 9.47 7.50
C ASP A 422 20.34 8.98 6.47
N LEU A 423 20.63 9.80 5.45
CA LEU A 423 21.81 9.60 4.59
C LEU A 423 23.06 9.99 5.37
N SER A 424 23.93 9.02 5.66
CA SER A 424 25.18 9.24 6.39
C SER A 424 26.25 9.96 5.56
N THR A 425 26.07 10.00 4.24
CA THR A 425 26.94 10.71 3.31
C THR A 425 26.09 11.31 2.20
N VAL A 426 26.38 12.55 1.83
CA VAL A 426 25.87 13.22 0.62
C VAL A 426 27.00 14.10 0.09
N VAL A 427 27.54 13.77 -1.07
CA VAL A 427 28.68 14.46 -1.70
C VAL A 427 28.30 14.87 -3.11
N GLU A 428 28.28 16.18 -3.35
CA GLU A 428 28.16 16.76 -4.69
C GLU A 428 29.52 16.72 -5.38
N ASP A 429 29.61 15.96 -6.47
CA ASP A 429 30.85 15.79 -7.22
C ASP A 429 30.94 16.78 -8.40
N GLN A 430 32.16 17.12 -8.83
CA GLN A 430 32.37 18.03 -9.97
C GLN A 430 31.86 17.46 -11.31
N SER A 431 31.72 16.15 -11.44
CA SER A 431 30.98 15.52 -12.57
C SER A 431 29.49 15.87 -12.58
N GLY A 432 29.00 16.39 -11.45
CA GLY A 432 27.61 16.69 -11.11
C GLY A 432 26.77 15.45 -10.78
N TRP A 433 27.40 14.32 -10.49
CA TRP A 433 26.76 13.26 -9.71
C TRP A 433 26.71 13.66 -8.24
N ILE A 434 25.65 13.25 -7.55
CA ILE A 434 25.51 13.31 -6.10
C ILE A 434 25.67 11.88 -5.59
N PHE A 435 26.68 11.63 -4.76
CA PHE A 435 26.90 10.34 -4.15
C PHE A 435 26.38 10.35 -2.71
N ALA A 436 25.58 9.36 -2.36
CA ALA A 436 24.98 9.24 -1.05
C ALA A 436 25.09 7.83 -0.47
N ARG A 437 24.93 7.74 0.85
CA ARG A 437 24.95 6.48 1.60
C ARG A 437 23.76 6.40 2.54
N GLY A 438 22.87 5.44 2.32
CA GLY A 438 21.77 5.10 3.21
C GLY A 438 21.96 3.68 3.76
N GLY A 439 22.24 3.53 5.06
CA GLY A 439 22.58 2.22 5.62
C GLY A 439 23.72 1.54 4.85
N ASN A 440 23.43 0.37 4.27
CA ASN A 440 24.36 -0.37 3.41
C ASN A 440 24.19 -0.11 1.90
N ALA A 441 23.34 0.82 1.50
CA ALA A 441 23.08 1.19 0.12
C ALA A 441 23.92 2.40 -0.32
N TRP A 442 24.77 2.21 -1.32
CA TRP A 442 25.35 3.31 -2.09
C TRP A 442 24.34 3.79 -3.11
N ILE A 443 24.18 5.11 -3.24
CA ILE A 443 23.26 5.73 -4.19
C ILE A 443 24.04 6.78 -4.98
N ALA A 444 24.05 6.66 -6.30
CA ALA A 444 24.50 7.71 -7.19
C ALA A 444 23.27 8.33 -7.85
N TYR A 445 23.10 9.64 -7.69
CA TYR A 445 21.99 10.41 -8.22
C TYR A 445 22.53 11.50 -9.15
N ARG A 446 22.07 11.51 -10.41
CA ARG A 446 22.44 12.51 -11.41
C ARG A 446 21.23 13.39 -11.73
N PRO A 447 21.16 14.63 -11.21
CA PRO A 447 20.19 15.59 -11.71
C PRO A 447 20.52 15.94 -13.16
N LEU A 448 19.51 16.01 -14.02
CA LEU A 448 19.70 16.38 -15.43
C LEU A 448 19.60 17.89 -15.68
N ALA A 449 19.02 18.64 -14.73
CA ALA A 449 18.91 20.10 -14.77
C ALA A 449 19.49 20.75 -13.49
N PRO A 450 19.83 22.05 -13.51
CA PRO A 450 20.25 22.78 -12.32
C PRO A 450 19.23 22.70 -11.17
N TYR A 451 19.74 22.76 -9.93
CA TYR A 451 18.92 22.65 -8.74
C TYR A 451 19.46 23.52 -7.60
N SER A 452 18.67 23.64 -6.53
CA SER A 452 19.09 24.19 -5.26
C SER A 452 18.58 23.32 -4.12
N TRP A 453 19.33 23.26 -3.01
CA TRP A 453 18.86 22.60 -1.80
C TRP A 453 17.90 23.50 -1.02
N LYS A 454 16.79 22.92 -0.57
CA LYS A 454 15.85 23.55 0.37
C LYS A 454 15.72 22.66 1.61
N PRO A 455 15.52 23.23 2.81
CA PRO A 455 15.19 22.42 3.98
C PRO A 455 13.81 21.75 3.82
N ILE A 456 13.59 20.66 4.54
CA ILE A 456 12.28 19.97 4.63
C ILE A 456 11.88 19.91 6.10
N GLU A 457 10.59 20.15 6.36
CA GLU A 457 9.98 19.90 7.66
C GLU A 457 10.16 18.43 8.08
N GLY A 458 10.52 18.17 9.34
CA GLY A 458 10.84 16.81 9.82
C GLY A 458 12.26 16.32 9.45
N GLY A 459 13.04 17.12 8.72
CA GLY A 459 14.45 16.89 8.43
C GLY A 459 14.74 16.33 7.03
N GLY A 460 15.98 16.48 6.61
CA GLY A 460 16.45 16.12 5.28
C GLY A 460 16.63 17.35 4.40
N ARG A 461 16.80 17.12 3.10
CA ARG A 461 17.01 18.17 2.10
C ARG A 461 16.15 17.89 0.87
N ARG A 462 15.53 18.95 0.34
CA ARG A 462 14.80 18.90 -0.91
C ARG A 462 15.68 19.42 -2.02
N LEU A 463 15.92 18.59 -3.02
CA LEU A 463 16.44 19.05 -4.29
C LEU A 463 15.29 19.76 -5.02
N PHE A 464 15.36 21.08 -5.16
CA PHE A 464 14.39 21.88 -5.90
C PHE A 464 14.97 22.25 -7.26
N SER A 465 14.29 21.87 -8.35
CA SER A 465 14.72 22.18 -9.71
C SER A 465 13.58 22.83 -10.51
N PRO A 466 13.69 24.13 -10.87
CA PRO A 466 12.60 24.91 -11.50
C PRO A 466 12.55 24.77 -13.03
N HIS A 467 13.07 23.68 -13.59
CA HIS A 467 13.15 23.46 -15.02
C HIS A 467 11.99 22.57 -15.50
N LEU A 468 11.34 23.00 -16.58
CA LEU A 468 10.19 22.31 -17.17
C LEU A 468 10.56 20.96 -17.78
N LYS A 469 11.66 20.93 -18.55
CA LYS A 469 12.26 19.71 -19.09
C LYS A 469 13.37 19.27 -18.15
N ASN A 470 13.18 18.12 -17.53
CA ASN A 470 13.96 17.71 -16.38
C ASN A 470 14.07 16.19 -16.27
N GLY A 471 14.80 15.72 -15.26
CA GLY A 471 14.88 14.31 -14.92
C GLY A 471 16.03 14.00 -13.99
N ALA A 472 16.17 12.71 -13.69
CA ALA A 472 17.29 12.18 -12.94
C ALA A 472 17.66 10.77 -13.41
N VAL A 473 18.93 10.42 -13.25
CA VAL A 473 19.41 9.04 -13.32
C VAL A 473 19.86 8.62 -11.93
N VAL A 474 19.38 7.47 -11.46
CA VAL A 474 19.75 6.90 -10.16
C VAL A 474 20.31 5.51 -10.37
N GLN A 475 21.43 5.23 -9.73
CA GLN A 475 22.03 3.89 -9.69
C GLN A 475 22.36 3.56 -8.24
N ALA A 476 21.73 2.50 -7.71
CA ALA A 476 22.03 1.95 -6.40
C ALA A 476 23.05 0.80 -6.49
N ALA A 477 23.76 0.54 -5.39
CA ALA A 477 24.65 -0.60 -5.23
C ALA A 477 24.80 -0.97 -3.74
N SER A 478 25.12 -2.23 -3.45
CA SER A 478 25.34 -2.68 -2.07
C SER A 478 26.75 -2.33 -1.58
N ALA A 479 26.91 -2.16 -0.27
CA ALA A 479 28.18 -2.12 0.44
C ALA A 479 29.11 -3.31 0.10
N SER A 480 28.50 -4.47 -0.14
CA SER A 480 29.23 -5.70 -0.48
C SER A 480 29.90 -5.62 -1.84
N GLU A 481 29.41 -4.75 -2.73
CA GLU A 481 29.96 -4.53 -4.07
C GLU A 481 31.06 -3.46 -4.06
N PHE A 482 30.95 -2.48 -3.17
CA PHE A 482 31.92 -1.40 -3.01
C PHE A 482 32.12 -1.09 -1.53
N SER A 483 33.31 -1.39 -1.01
CA SER A 483 33.63 -1.16 0.40
C SER A 483 33.81 0.32 0.74
N THR A 484 34.08 1.19 -0.25
CA THR A 484 34.30 2.63 -0.04
C THR A 484 33.55 3.49 -1.05
N LEU A 485 33.31 4.75 -0.67
CA LEU A 485 32.72 5.76 -1.54
C LEU A 485 33.57 5.99 -2.79
N GLU A 486 34.90 6.00 -2.67
CA GLU A 486 35.81 6.26 -3.78
C GLU A 486 35.73 5.14 -4.83
N ALA A 487 35.62 3.89 -4.39
CA ALA A 487 35.45 2.74 -5.29
C ALA A 487 34.12 2.83 -6.03
N PHE A 488 33.02 3.12 -5.31
CA PHE A 488 31.70 3.31 -5.91
C PHE A 488 31.69 4.50 -6.90
N ARG A 489 32.22 5.65 -6.49
CA ARG A 489 32.36 6.84 -7.32
C ARG A 489 33.13 6.55 -8.60
N LYS A 490 34.31 5.93 -8.51
CA LYS A 490 35.11 5.55 -9.68
C LYS A 490 34.33 4.63 -10.62
N ALA A 491 33.58 3.69 -10.07
CA ALA A 491 32.78 2.74 -10.83
C ALA A 491 31.58 3.37 -11.57
N ILE A 492 30.98 4.42 -10.99
CA ILE A 492 29.89 5.19 -11.60
C ILE A 492 30.42 6.14 -12.67
N LEU A 493 31.52 6.86 -12.41
CA LEU A 493 32.12 7.80 -13.36
C LEU A 493 32.67 7.12 -14.62
N ALA A 494 32.92 5.82 -14.56
CA ALA A 494 33.33 5.01 -15.71
C ALA A 494 32.15 4.59 -16.61
N LEU A 495 30.89 4.79 -16.18
CA LEU A 495 29.72 4.42 -16.96
C LEU A 495 29.39 5.49 -18.02
N PRO A 496 29.22 5.10 -19.29
CA PRO A 496 28.70 6.00 -20.31
C PRO A 496 27.33 6.57 -19.92
N LEU A 497 27.23 7.90 -19.91
CA LEU A 497 26.00 8.65 -19.73
C LEU A 497 25.97 9.81 -20.72
N GLU A 498 24.92 9.84 -21.53
CA GLU A 498 24.56 10.97 -22.39
C GLU A 498 23.11 11.36 -22.10
N PHE A 499 22.82 12.66 -22.06
CA PHE A 499 21.45 13.14 -21.93
C PHE A 499 21.24 14.45 -22.68
N ARG A 500 19.99 14.71 -23.05
CA ARG A 500 19.54 15.97 -23.67
C ARG A 500 18.18 16.33 -23.08
N LEU A 501 17.97 17.60 -22.73
CA LEU A 501 16.67 18.07 -22.24
C LEU A 501 15.79 18.63 -23.36
N GLU A 502 16.39 19.07 -24.46
CA GLU A 502 15.70 19.69 -25.59
C GLU A 502 15.84 18.82 -26.86
N PRO A 503 14.82 18.74 -27.72
CA PRO A 503 13.47 19.29 -27.56
C PRO A 503 12.59 18.50 -26.59
N ALA A 504 13.00 17.31 -26.18
CA ALA A 504 12.36 16.51 -25.14
C ALA A 504 13.44 15.81 -24.31
N PRO A 505 13.23 15.59 -23.00
CA PRO A 505 14.19 14.87 -22.16
C PRO A 505 14.49 13.47 -22.70
N SER A 506 15.78 13.14 -22.78
CA SER A 506 16.25 11.81 -23.16
C SER A 506 17.58 11.49 -22.47
N VAL A 507 17.79 10.20 -22.19
CA VAL A 507 18.96 9.65 -21.53
C VAL A 507 19.39 8.38 -22.26
N ARG A 508 20.68 8.28 -22.55
CA ARG A 508 21.37 7.03 -22.88
C ARG A 508 22.34 6.72 -21.74
N PHE A 509 22.11 5.64 -21.03
CA PHE A 509 22.92 5.25 -19.87
C PHE A 509 23.23 3.76 -19.90
N ARG A 510 24.50 3.40 -19.68
CA ARG A 510 24.88 2.00 -19.46
C ARG A 510 24.90 1.71 -17.96
N THR A 511 24.02 0.81 -17.51
CA THR A 511 23.87 0.48 -16.09
C THR A 511 25.06 -0.31 -15.55
N ARG A 512 25.23 -0.35 -14.23
CA ARG A 512 26.22 -1.22 -13.56
C ARG A 512 26.02 -2.71 -13.87
N ARG A 513 24.80 -3.11 -14.20
CA ARG A 513 24.43 -4.49 -14.58
C ARG A 513 24.60 -4.76 -16.08
N GLY A 514 25.06 -3.76 -16.85
CA GLY A 514 25.43 -3.89 -18.25
C GLY A 514 24.28 -3.64 -19.23
N ALA A 515 23.10 -3.24 -18.78
CA ALA A 515 21.99 -2.87 -19.66
C ALA A 515 22.26 -1.50 -20.30
N GLU A 516 21.90 -1.34 -21.57
CA GLU A 516 21.86 -0.05 -22.26
C GLU A 516 20.43 0.49 -22.15
N MET A 517 20.23 1.52 -21.33
CA MET A 517 18.95 2.22 -21.19
C MET A 517 18.92 3.40 -22.16
N ASN A 518 18.11 3.29 -23.22
CA ASN A 518 17.83 4.37 -24.16
C ASN A 518 16.40 4.88 -23.92
N CYS A 519 16.28 5.90 -23.08
CA CYS A 519 15.00 6.42 -22.59
C CYS A 519 14.75 7.79 -23.20
N ALA A 520 13.57 8.01 -23.77
CA ALA A 520 13.13 9.34 -24.19
C ALA A 520 11.70 9.61 -23.72
N TYR A 521 11.45 10.84 -23.27
CA TYR A 521 10.09 11.26 -22.93
C TYR A 521 9.20 11.18 -24.17
N GLY A 522 8.00 10.59 -24.00
CA GLY A 522 7.06 10.35 -25.10
C GLY A 522 7.36 9.12 -25.96
N GLN A 523 8.43 8.37 -25.64
CA GLN A 523 8.74 7.12 -26.33
C GLN A 523 7.65 6.06 -26.07
N ALA A 524 7.17 5.44 -27.14
CA ALA A 524 6.27 4.29 -27.03
C ALA A 524 6.97 3.13 -26.31
N ARG A 525 6.27 2.50 -25.38
CA ARG A 525 6.77 1.37 -24.59
C ARG A 525 5.92 0.13 -24.88
N ASP A 526 6.59 -0.99 -25.09
CA ASP A 526 5.93 -2.27 -25.29
C ASP A 526 5.83 -3.03 -23.96
N PHE A 527 4.60 -3.23 -23.51
CA PHE A 527 4.27 -4.01 -22.32
C PHE A 527 3.48 -5.27 -22.67
N SER A 528 3.40 -5.65 -23.95
CA SER A 528 2.58 -6.78 -24.42
C SER A 528 2.98 -8.12 -23.80
N SER A 529 4.26 -8.30 -23.45
CA SER A 529 4.79 -9.50 -22.80
C SER A 529 4.60 -9.52 -21.28
N TRP A 530 4.05 -8.46 -20.68
CA TRP A 530 3.93 -8.38 -19.24
C TRP A 530 2.83 -9.30 -18.72
N LYS A 531 3.19 -10.04 -17.69
CA LYS A 531 2.28 -10.91 -16.94
C LYS A 531 1.63 -10.14 -15.81
N LEU A 532 0.67 -10.78 -15.14
CA LEU A 532 0.10 -10.21 -13.92
C LEU A 532 1.13 -10.21 -12.79
N PHE A 533 1.85 -11.32 -12.62
CA PHE A 533 3.06 -11.42 -11.80
C PHE A 533 4.15 -12.17 -12.57
N ASP A 534 5.36 -11.63 -12.53
CA ASP A 534 6.55 -12.17 -13.18
C ASP A 534 7.78 -11.98 -12.29
N GLY A 535 8.02 -12.94 -11.40
CA GLY A 535 9.25 -13.03 -10.62
C GLY A 535 9.54 -14.45 -10.14
N PRO A 536 10.61 -14.63 -9.36
CA PRO A 536 11.01 -15.96 -8.90
C PRO A 536 10.02 -16.59 -7.92
N PHE A 537 9.24 -15.77 -7.23
CA PHE A 537 8.30 -16.21 -6.19
C PHE A 537 6.87 -16.27 -6.68
N LEU A 538 6.42 -15.30 -7.48
CA LEU A 538 5.04 -15.15 -7.92
C LEU A 538 4.96 -15.20 -9.45
N LEU A 539 4.06 -16.02 -9.97
CA LEU A 539 3.84 -16.20 -11.39
C LEU A 539 2.33 -16.26 -11.68
N ALA A 540 1.86 -15.36 -12.54
CA ALA A 540 0.46 -15.33 -12.96
C ALA A 540 0.33 -14.69 -14.34
N GLU A 541 -0.29 -15.39 -15.29
CA GLU A 541 -0.63 -14.79 -16.58
C GLU A 541 -1.81 -13.82 -16.43
N ARG A 542 -1.86 -12.79 -17.28
CA ARG A 542 -3.03 -11.90 -17.35
C ARG A 542 -4.28 -12.72 -17.67
N ASN A 543 -5.41 -12.34 -17.09
CA ASN A 543 -6.71 -13.02 -17.23
C ASN A 543 -6.80 -14.47 -16.70
N SER A 544 -5.73 -15.02 -16.13
CA SER A 544 -5.69 -16.44 -15.76
C SER A 544 -6.50 -16.81 -14.54
N ARG A 545 -6.83 -15.83 -13.67
CA ARG A 545 -7.46 -16.09 -12.35
C ARG A 545 -6.64 -17.08 -11.51
N ARG A 546 -5.33 -17.14 -11.75
CA ARG A 546 -4.43 -18.12 -11.16
C ARG A 546 -3.17 -17.43 -10.67
N LEU A 547 -2.75 -17.75 -9.45
CA LEU A 547 -1.48 -17.33 -8.88
C LEU A 547 -0.68 -18.56 -8.48
N GLU A 548 0.52 -18.68 -9.02
CA GLU A 548 1.48 -19.69 -8.62
C GLU A 548 2.59 -19.06 -7.75
N MET A 549 2.75 -19.62 -6.55
CA MET A 549 3.81 -19.28 -5.60
C MET A 549 4.87 -20.38 -5.60
N ARG A 550 6.15 -19.99 -5.53
CA ARG A 550 7.29 -20.90 -5.50
C ARG A 550 8.35 -20.44 -4.51
N HIS A 551 8.90 -21.38 -3.74
CA HIS A 551 10.11 -21.14 -2.94
C HIS A 551 10.82 -22.46 -2.63
N GLY A 552 12.06 -22.64 -3.11
CA GLY A 552 12.77 -23.90 -2.96
C GLY A 552 11.97 -25.07 -3.54
N ASN A 553 11.65 -26.06 -2.71
CA ASN A 553 10.81 -27.22 -3.08
C ASN A 553 9.31 -26.99 -2.82
N LEU A 554 8.92 -25.84 -2.25
CA LEU A 554 7.53 -25.52 -1.99
C LEU A 554 6.89 -24.91 -3.24
N ARG A 555 5.70 -25.38 -3.54
CA ARG A 555 4.82 -24.83 -4.56
C ARG A 555 3.44 -24.63 -3.93
N ARG A 556 2.75 -23.56 -4.34
CA ARG A 556 1.33 -23.38 -4.00
C ARG A 556 0.65 -22.69 -5.16
N VAL A 557 -0.49 -23.19 -5.58
CA VAL A 557 -1.25 -22.62 -6.69
C VAL A 557 -2.64 -22.27 -6.20
N LEU A 558 -3.02 -21.01 -6.35
CA LEU A 558 -4.39 -20.54 -6.19
C LEU A 558 -5.05 -20.55 -7.56
N ASP A 559 -6.16 -21.25 -7.72
CA ASP A 559 -6.99 -21.21 -8.92
C ASP A 559 -8.39 -20.74 -8.55
N PHE A 560 -8.69 -19.48 -8.88
CA PHE A 560 -9.96 -18.83 -8.53
C PHE A 560 -11.12 -19.23 -9.45
N GLU A 561 -10.84 -19.86 -10.60
CA GLU A 561 -11.88 -20.36 -11.50
C GLU A 561 -12.46 -21.68 -10.97
N THR A 562 -11.58 -22.59 -10.52
CA THR A 562 -11.99 -23.85 -9.89
C THR A 562 -12.17 -23.75 -8.37
N LEU A 563 -11.83 -22.60 -7.79
CA LEU A 563 -11.81 -22.34 -6.36
C LEU A 563 -10.98 -23.37 -5.57
N SER A 564 -9.82 -23.73 -6.13
CA SER A 564 -8.95 -24.77 -5.59
C SER A 564 -7.58 -24.24 -5.18
N VAL A 565 -6.93 -24.98 -4.29
CA VAL A 565 -5.55 -24.73 -3.87
C VAL A 565 -4.78 -26.04 -3.93
N THR A 566 -3.65 -26.05 -4.62
CA THR A 566 -2.75 -27.21 -4.71
C THR A 566 -1.37 -26.87 -4.16
N GLU A 567 -0.76 -27.79 -3.42
CA GLU A 567 0.59 -27.66 -2.83
C GLU A 567 1.57 -28.67 -3.44
#